data_AF-A0A6G2PVP2-F1
#
_entry.id   AF-A0A6G2PVP2-F1
#
_cell.length_a   1.000
_cell.length_b   1.000
_cell.length_c   1.000
_cell.angle_alpha   90.00
_cell.angle_beta   90.00
_cell.angle_gamma   90.00
#
_symmetry.space_group_name_H-M   'P 1'
#
loop_
_entity.id
_entity.type
_entity.pdbx_description
1 polymer ?
#
loop_
_entity_poly.entity_id
_entity_poly.type
_entity_poly.pdbx_seq_one_letter_code
_entity_poly.pdbx_strand_id
1 'polypeptide(L)'
;MATSEDAFAHPRSAGCFARFLAGWAREDAEGTAPKLTLVEALRKTSLIPAQILQDSVPQMRDKGRIQVGADADIVVFNATETLTARPGRPIRRPDTTNRPAAPPTSV
;
A
#
# COMPACT_ATOMS: atom_id res chain seq x y z
N MET A 1 17.71 -24.47 12.33
CA MET A 1 16.52 -24.25 11.47
C MET A 1 15.82 -23.02 12.03
N ALA A 2 16.07 -21.84 11.48
CA ALA A 2 15.43 -20.60 11.95
C ALA A 2 13.96 -20.62 11.54
N THR A 3 13.05 -20.47 12.50
CA THR A 3 11.63 -20.25 12.24
C THR A 3 11.46 -18.86 11.63
N SER A 4 10.38 -18.62 10.88
CA SER A 4 10.09 -17.34 10.19
C SER A 4 9.95 -16.12 11.12
N GLU A 5 10.14 -16.31 12.42
CA GLU A 5 9.97 -15.32 13.49
C GLU A 5 11.15 -14.34 13.58
N ASP A 6 12.35 -14.74 13.15
CA ASP A 6 13.56 -13.89 13.15
C ASP A 6 13.89 -13.26 11.78
N ALA A 7 13.01 -13.42 10.79
CA ALA A 7 13.22 -12.88 9.44
C ALA A 7 13.06 -11.35 9.43
N PHE A 8 14.16 -10.63 9.55
CA PHE A 8 14.18 -9.17 9.48
C PHE A 8 14.12 -8.68 8.02
N ALA A 9 12.91 -8.45 7.52
CA ALA A 9 12.73 -7.84 6.19
C ALA A 9 13.17 -6.37 6.21
N HIS A 10 13.88 -5.91 5.16
CA HIS A 10 14.23 -4.49 5.02
C HIS A 10 12.95 -3.64 5.16
N PRO A 11 12.95 -2.51 5.90
CA PRO A 11 11.76 -1.69 6.14
C PRO A 11 11.09 -1.12 4.87
N ARG A 12 11.70 -1.32 3.69
CA ARG A 12 11.09 -0.96 2.41
C ARG A 12 10.00 -1.94 2.00
N SER A 13 10.13 -3.21 2.38
CA SER A 13 9.18 -4.27 2.00
C SER A 13 7.80 -4.05 2.62
N ALA A 14 7.74 -3.47 3.82
CA ALA A 14 6.49 -3.23 4.54
C ALA A 14 5.92 -1.81 4.37
N GLY A 15 6.68 -0.86 3.82
CA GLY A 15 6.33 0.57 3.91
C GLY A 15 6.57 1.43 2.68
N CYS A 16 7.07 0.88 1.56
CA CYS A 16 7.45 1.67 0.38
C CYS A 16 6.32 2.60 -0.11
N PHE A 17 5.11 2.06 -0.32
CA PHE A 17 3.99 2.80 -0.87
C PHE A 17 3.44 3.86 0.11
N ALA A 18 3.24 3.49 1.38
CA ALA A 18 2.78 4.44 2.40
C ALA A 18 3.79 5.59 2.60
N ARG A 19 5.10 5.28 2.62
CA ARG A 19 6.17 6.30 2.68
C ARG A 19 6.20 7.18 1.45
N PHE A 20 5.96 6.63 0.27
CA PHE A 20 5.89 7.40 -0.97
C PHE A 20 4.71 8.38 -0.93
N LEU A 21 3.51 7.91 -0.57
CA LEU A 21 2.33 8.78 -0.46
C LEU A 21 2.53 9.90 0.57
N ALA A 22 3.01 9.57 1.77
CA ALA A 22 3.29 10.55 2.83
C ALA A 22 4.37 11.57 2.45
N GLY A 23 5.36 11.18 1.63
CA GLY A 23 6.47 12.04 1.25
C GLY A 23 6.21 12.94 0.05
N TRP A 24 5.31 12.53 -0.85
CA TRP A 24 5.14 13.18 -2.16
C TRP A 24 3.74 13.75 -2.39
N ALA A 25 2.70 13.13 -1.84
CA ALA A 25 1.30 13.54 -2.02
C ALA A 25 0.74 14.34 -0.83
N ARG A 26 1.56 14.59 0.18
CA ARG A 26 1.21 15.33 1.40
C ARG A 26 1.41 16.83 1.20
N GLU A 27 0.39 17.61 1.56
CA GLU A 27 0.52 19.04 1.84
C GLU A 27 1.34 19.23 3.12
N ASP A 28 2.41 20.03 3.07
CA ASP A 28 3.17 20.29 4.29
C ASP A 28 2.39 21.16 5.29
N ALA A 29 2.89 21.22 6.52
CA ALA A 29 2.20 21.93 7.60
C ALA A 29 2.21 23.47 7.37
N GLU A 30 3.08 23.92 6.47
CA GLU A 30 3.31 25.30 6.10
C GLU A 30 2.44 25.76 4.91
N GLY A 31 1.58 24.89 4.36
CA GLY A 31 0.66 25.22 3.27
C GLY A 31 1.29 25.19 1.87
N THR A 32 2.46 24.60 1.72
CA THR A 32 3.10 24.37 0.43
C THR A 32 2.34 23.29 -0.35
N ALA A 33 2.11 23.56 -1.63
CA ALA A 33 1.50 22.63 -2.55
C ALA A 33 2.26 21.29 -2.58
N PRO A 34 1.55 20.15 -2.66
CA PRO A 34 2.19 18.84 -2.69
C PRO A 34 3.00 18.67 -3.98
N LYS A 35 4.11 17.93 -3.92
CA LYS A 35 4.97 17.67 -5.09
C LYS A 35 4.26 16.90 -6.19
N LEU A 36 3.32 16.05 -5.81
CA LEU A 36 2.41 15.34 -6.68
C LEU A 36 1.00 15.44 -6.11
N THR A 37 -0.01 15.55 -6.96
CA THR A 37 -1.38 15.34 -6.50
C THR A 37 -1.56 13.88 -6.05
N LEU A 38 -2.52 13.63 -5.17
CA LEU A 38 -2.84 12.26 -4.73
C LEU A 38 -3.13 11.34 -5.94
N VAL A 39 -3.85 11.86 -6.93
CA VAL A 39 -4.16 11.11 -8.17
C VAL A 39 -2.89 10.74 -8.92
N GLU A 40 -1.93 11.65 -9.10
CA GLU A 40 -0.67 11.34 -9.78
C GLU A 40 0.20 10.35 -9.00
N ALA A 41 0.21 10.45 -7.68
CA ALA A 41 0.90 9.49 -6.83
C ALA A 41 0.28 8.08 -6.93
N LEU A 42 -1.05 7.99 -6.97
CA LEU A 42 -1.76 6.72 -7.22
C LEU A 42 -1.45 6.18 -8.62
N ARG A 43 -1.47 7.01 -9.67
CA ARG A 43 -1.11 6.58 -11.03
C ARG A 43 0.29 5.96 -11.10
N LYS A 44 1.27 6.53 -10.40
CA LYS A 44 2.64 6.00 -10.34
C LYS A 44 2.77 4.66 -9.61
N THR A 45 1.82 4.33 -8.74
CA THR A 45 1.85 3.13 -7.91
C THR A 45 0.88 2.04 -8.35
N SER A 46 -0.09 2.35 -9.23
CA SER A 46 -1.06 1.38 -9.77
C SER A 46 -1.08 1.36 -11.31
N LEU A 47 -1.53 2.43 -11.95
CA LEU A 47 -1.85 2.46 -13.39
C LEU A 47 -0.61 2.38 -14.28
N ILE A 48 0.41 3.19 -14.00
CA ILE A 48 1.63 3.26 -14.83
C ILE A 48 2.36 1.91 -14.85
N PRO A 49 2.60 1.22 -13.71
CA PRO A 49 3.16 -0.13 -13.71
C PRO A 49 2.35 -1.12 -14.55
N ALA A 50 1.02 -1.08 -14.46
CA ALA A 50 0.16 -1.95 -15.27
C ALA A 50 0.30 -1.65 -16.77
N GLN A 51 0.33 -0.37 -17.16
CA GLN A 51 0.53 0.06 -18.54
C GLN A 51 1.90 -0.32 -19.12
N ILE A 52 2.95 -0.31 -18.30
CA ILE A 52 4.30 -0.75 -18.74
C ILE A 52 4.30 -2.26 -18.99
N LEU A 53 3.63 -3.04 -18.16
CA LEU A 53 3.67 -4.50 -18.24
C LEU A 53 2.68 -5.09 -19.26
N GLN A 54 1.61 -4.37 -19.60
CA GLN A 54 0.50 -4.90 -20.40
C GLN A 54 0.89 -5.41 -21.81
N ASP A 55 2.01 -4.94 -22.36
CA ASP A 55 2.50 -5.37 -23.67
C ASP A 55 3.13 -6.77 -23.61
N SER A 56 3.76 -7.10 -22.48
CA SER A 56 4.39 -8.42 -22.24
C SER A 56 3.48 -9.37 -21.45
N VAL A 57 2.58 -8.83 -20.63
CA VAL A 57 1.66 -9.59 -19.76
C VAL A 57 0.24 -9.10 -20.02
N PRO A 58 -0.52 -9.74 -20.94
CA PRO A 58 -1.85 -9.27 -21.34
C PRO A 58 -2.84 -9.11 -20.18
N GLN A 59 -2.70 -9.90 -19.10
CA GLN A 59 -3.53 -9.79 -17.89
C GLN A 59 -3.40 -8.43 -17.18
N MET A 60 -2.28 -7.72 -17.37
CA MET A 60 -2.09 -6.38 -16.79
C MET A 60 -2.96 -5.32 -17.48
N ARG A 61 -3.59 -5.65 -18.62
CA ARG A 61 -4.58 -4.78 -19.28
C ARG A 61 -5.84 -4.59 -18.48
N ASP A 62 -6.09 -5.36 -17.42
CA ASP A 62 -7.28 -5.19 -16.59
C ASP A 62 -6.94 -4.80 -15.15
N LYS A 63 -5.66 -4.50 -14.87
CA LYS A 63 -5.16 -4.13 -13.54
C LYS A 63 -4.88 -2.63 -13.38
N GLY A 64 -4.81 -2.18 -12.13
CA GLY A 64 -4.38 -0.84 -11.75
C GLY A 64 -5.41 0.27 -12.00
N ARG A 65 -6.68 -0.06 -12.22
CA ARG A 65 -7.77 0.89 -12.52
C ARG A 65 -9.06 0.50 -11.80
N ILE A 66 -9.82 1.51 -11.39
CA ILE A 66 -11.17 1.35 -10.82
C ILE A 66 -12.17 1.58 -11.95
N GLN A 67 -12.55 0.50 -12.63
CA GLN A 67 -13.50 0.52 -13.74
C GLN A 67 -14.28 -0.80 -13.84
N VAL A 68 -15.45 -0.76 -14.46
CA VAL A 68 -16.22 -1.98 -14.75
C VAL A 68 -15.40 -2.89 -15.69
N GLY A 69 -15.33 -4.17 -15.37
CA GLY A 69 -14.57 -5.17 -16.14
C GLY A 69 -13.07 -5.25 -15.82
N ALA A 70 -12.54 -4.36 -14.96
CA ALA A 70 -11.19 -4.51 -14.42
C ALA A 70 -11.16 -5.44 -13.19
N ASP A 71 -9.97 -5.94 -12.89
CA ASP A 71 -9.71 -6.75 -11.72
C ASP A 71 -9.94 -5.94 -10.43
N ALA A 72 -10.56 -6.58 -9.43
CA ALA A 72 -10.91 -5.97 -8.16
C ALA A 72 -9.72 -5.86 -7.17
N ASP A 73 -8.55 -5.43 -7.65
CA ASP A 73 -7.36 -5.18 -6.84
C ASP A 73 -7.47 -3.82 -6.12
N ILE A 74 -8.25 -3.79 -5.04
CA ILE A 74 -8.64 -2.55 -4.34
C ILE A 74 -7.92 -2.45 -3.00
N VAL A 75 -7.31 -1.29 -2.74
CA VAL A 75 -6.72 -0.94 -1.44
C VAL A 75 -7.51 0.21 -0.82
N VAL A 76 -8.01 -0.01 0.39
CA VAL A 76 -8.68 1.03 1.19
C VAL A 76 -7.72 1.45 2.30
N PHE A 77 -7.49 2.76 2.42
CA PHE A 77 -6.62 3.32 3.46
C PHE A 77 -7.17 4.64 3.97
N ASN A 78 -6.78 5.00 5.20
CA ASN A 78 -7.11 6.30 5.76
C ASN A 78 -6.16 7.36 5.18
N ALA A 79 -6.69 8.27 4.36
CA ALA A 79 -5.90 9.30 3.70
C ALA A 79 -5.18 10.22 4.71
N THR A 80 -5.87 10.65 5.77
CA THR A 80 -5.28 11.51 6.80
C THR A 80 -4.13 10.83 7.53
N GLU A 81 -4.33 9.60 8.00
CA GLU A 81 -3.29 8.84 8.71
C GLU A 81 -2.09 8.52 7.79
N THR A 82 -2.38 8.09 6.57
CA THR A 82 -1.34 7.66 5.63
C THR A 82 -0.50 8.83 5.16
N LEU A 83 -1.13 9.96 4.81
CA LEU A 83 -0.42 11.13 4.32
C LEU A 83 0.36 11.84 5.43
N THR A 84 -0.07 11.74 6.69
CA THR A 84 0.63 12.37 7.84
C THR A 84 1.69 11.47 8.50
N ALA A 85 1.83 10.22 8.04
CA ALA A 85 2.76 9.25 8.62
C ALA A 85 4.21 9.75 8.58
N ARG A 86 4.85 9.84 9.77
CA ARG A 86 6.23 10.32 9.92
C ARG A 86 7.25 9.17 9.84
N PRO A 87 8.44 9.39 9.26
CA PRO A 87 9.57 8.47 9.36
C PRO A 87 9.87 8.13 10.83
N GLY A 88 10.04 6.85 11.15
CA GLY A 88 10.48 6.41 12.48
C GLY A 88 9.36 6.15 13.51
N ARG A 89 8.09 6.46 13.19
CA ARG A 89 6.98 5.96 14.00
C ARG A 89 6.75 4.48 13.68
N PRO A 90 6.68 3.58 14.67
CA PRO A 90 6.36 2.18 14.41
C PRO A 90 5.01 2.08 13.71
N ILE A 91 4.95 1.25 12.65
CA ILE A 91 3.67 0.87 12.05
C ILE A 91 2.87 0.20 13.16
N ARG A 92 1.73 0.78 13.54
CA ARG A 92 0.88 0.25 14.60
C ARG A 92 0.39 -1.12 14.11
N ARG A 93 0.83 -2.20 14.77
CA ARG A 93 0.28 -3.53 14.47
C ARG A 93 -1.23 -3.47 14.76
N PRO A 94 -2.08 -4.04 13.89
CA PRO A 94 -3.49 -4.19 14.22
C PRO A 94 -3.59 -4.95 15.54
N ASP A 95 -4.50 -4.51 16.41
CA ASP A 95 -4.70 -5.12 17.71
C ASP A 95 -5.23 -6.55 17.52
N THR A 96 -4.36 -7.54 17.74
CA THR A 96 -4.71 -8.96 17.57
C THR A 96 -5.58 -9.51 18.69
N THR A 97 -5.89 -8.71 19.74
CA THR A 97 -6.74 -9.17 20.85
C THR A 97 -8.18 -9.48 20.43
N ASN A 98 -8.63 -8.98 19.28
CA ASN A 98 -9.98 -9.24 18.76
C ASN A 98 -10.00 -10.18 17.54
N ARG A 99 -8.99 -11.04 17.36
CA ARG A 99 -9.05 -12.08 16.32
C ARG A 99 -10.00 -13.18 16.79
N PRO A 100 -11.09 -13.51 16.07
CA PRO A 100 -11.89 -14.67 16.41
C PRO A 100 -10.98 -15.92 16.41
N ALA A 101 -11.12 -16.75 17.44
CA ALA A 101 -10.39 -18.00 17.55
C ALA A 101 -10.58 -18.81 16.26
N ALA A 102 -9.48 -19.33 15.70
CA ALA A 102 -9.56 -20.21 14.56
C ALA A 102 -10.43 -21.42 14.94
N PRO A 103 -11.38 -21.85 14.09
CA PRO A 103 -12.18 -23.04 14.38
C PRO A 103 -11.24 -24.23 14.57
N PRO A 104 -11.52 -25.14 15.54
CA PRO A 104 -10.68 -26.30 15.75
C PRO A 104 -10.69 -27.14 14.47
N THR A 105 -9.52 -27.37 13.90
CA THR A 105 -9.31 -28.37 12.87
C THR A 105 -9.55 -29.73 13.52
N SER A 106 -10.71 -30.32 13.27
CA SER A 106 -10.99 -31.72 13.55
C SER A 106 -10.07 -32.57 12.67
N VAL A 107 -9.18 -33.31 13.32
CA VAL A 107 -8.46 -34.47 12.75
C VAL A 107 -9.38 -35.67 12.76
#